data_AF-A0A4Y6U921-F1
#
_entry.id   AF-A0A4Y6U921-F1
#
_cell.length_a   1.000
_cell.length_b   1.000
_cell.length_c   1.000
_cell.angle_alpha   90.00
_cell.angle_beta   90.00
_cell.angle_gamma   90.00
#
_symmetry.space_group_name_H-M   'P 1'
#
loop_
_entity.id
_entity.type
_entity.pdbx_description
1 polymer ?
#
loop_
_entity_poly.entity_id
_entity_poly.type
_entity_poly.pdbx_seq_one_letter_code
_entity_poly.pdbx_strand_id
1 'polypeptide(L)'
;MAENVTAATDANFDALTKDATTPVVVDFWAPWCGPCKMLGPILEDVAKEMQGRLKVVKVDIDQSPELASRFGIRSIPTLILFKNGEAVAQQMGAMPRSQLVSWIEQNS
;
A
#
# COMPACT_ATOMS: atom_id res chain seq x y z
N MET A 1 5.54 1.97 -18.16
CA MET A 1 5.66 2.76 -16.93
C MET A 1 4.48 2.36 -16.06
N ALA A 2 4.69 1.77 -14.88
CA ALA A 2 3.60 1.30 -14.03
C ALA A 2 2.96 2.49 -13.30
N GLU A 3 2.08 3.20 -14.01
CA GLU A 3 1.34 4.39 -13.56
C GLU A 3 0.44 4.16 -12.32
N ASN A 4 0.31 2.91 -11.86
CA ASN A 4 -0.50 2.56 -10.68
C ASN A 4 0.30 2.33 -9.40
N VAL A 5 1.64 2.43 -9.44
CA VAL A 5 2.50 2.26 -8.26
C VAL A 5 3.26 3.55 -8.03
N THR A 6 2.95 4.25 -6.93
CA THR A 6 3.56 5.55 -6.60
C THR A 6 4.28 5.46 -5.25
N ALA A 7 5.49 5.99 -5.14
CA ALA A 7 6.12 6.16 -3.85
C ALA A 7 5.51 7.38 -3.13
N ALA A 8 5.07 7.19 -1.89
CA ALA A 8 4.62 8.29 -1.05
C ALA A 8 5.65 8.62 0.03
N THR A 9 5.65 9.90 0.38
CA THR A 9 6.39 10.50 1.49
C THR A 9 5.42 11.23 2.40
N ASP A 10 5.88 11.64 3.57
CA ASP A 10 5.05 12.35 4.56
C ASP A 10 4.42 13.63 3.99
N ALA A 11 5.06 14.26 3.00
CA ALA A 11 4.59 15.48 2.35
C ALA A 11 3.49 15.26 1.29
N ASN A 12 3.45 14.09 0.63
CA ASN A 12 2.55 13.85 -0.52
C ASN A 12 1.49 12.79 -0.25
N PHE A 13 1.58 12.05 0.86
CA PHE A 13 0.71 10.94 1.18
C PHE A 13 -0.78 11.32 1.24
N ASP A 14 -1.10 12.41 1.94
CA ASP A 14 -2.49 12.87 2.06
C ASP A 14 -3.09 13.22 0.69
N ALA A 15 -2.32 13.88 -0.20
CA ALA A 15 -2.78 14.16 -1.56
C ALA A 15 -2.98 12.86 -2.37
N LEU A 16 -2.06 11.90 -2.24
CA LEU A 16 -2.14 10.65 -2.99
C LEU A 16 -3.30 9.74 -2.56
N THR A 17 -3.76 9.85 -1.31
CA THR A 17 -4.82 9.01 -0.72
C THR A 17 -6.19 9.70 -0.68
N LYS A 18 -6.26 11.00 -0.40
CA LYS A 18 -7.53 11.75 -0.32
C LYS A 18 -8.06 12.16 -1.68
N ASP A 19 -7.18 12.52 -2.61
CA ASP A 19 -7.60 12.94 -3.95
C ASP A 19 -7.85 11.74 -4.87
N ALA A 20 -7.59 10.52 -4.39
CA ALA A 20 -7.84 9.31 -5.14
C ALA A 20 -9.33 8.96 -5.16
N THR A 21 -9.88 8.87 -6.36
CA THR A 21 -11.27 8.42 -6.59
C THR A 21 -11.41 6.90 -6.54
N THR A 22 -10.28 6.19 -6.65
CA THR A 22 -10.19 4.73 -6.54
C THR A 22 -9.61 4.33 -5.17
N PRO A 23 -9.91 3.12 -4.68
CA PRO A 23 -9.25 2.58 -3.49
C PRO A 23 -7.73 2.60 -3.63
N VAL A 24 -7.04 2.98 -2.55
CA VAL A 24 -5.60 3.12 -2.49
C VAL A 24 -5.02 2.12 -1.51
N VAL A 25 -4.22 1.17 -1.99
CA VAL A 25 -3.44 0.27 -1.11
C VAL A 25 -2.12 0.92 -0.80
N VAL A 26 -1.86 1.14 0.48
CA VAL A 26 -0.58 1.64 1.00
C VAL A 26 0.23 0.48 1.54
N ASP A 27 1.40 0.24 0.95
CA ASP A 27 2.38 -0.76 1.38
C ASP A 27 3.51 -0.08 2.16
N PHE A 28 3.55 -0.34 3.47
CA PHE A 28 4.63 0.07 4.35
C PHE A 28 5.75 -0.96 4.30
N TRP A 29 6.87 -0.57 3.68
CA TRP A 29 7.99 -1.46 3.41
C TRP A 29 9.33 -0.81 3.81
N ALA A 30 10.40 -1.61 3.79
CA ALA A 30 11.77 -1.14 3.96
C ALA A 30 12.75 -2.03 3.16
N PRO A 31 13.92 -1.53 2.73
CA PRO A 31 14.88 -2.30 1.93
C PRO A 31 15.51 -3.48 2.68
N TRP A 32 15.54 -3.41 4.02
CA TRP A 32 16.04 -4.48 4.90
C TRP A 32 14.99 -5.55 5.22
N CYS A 33 13.72 -5.34 4.83
CA CYS A 33 12.65 -6.29 5.06
C CYS A 33 12.65 -7.41 4.00
N GLY A 34 13.14 -8.59 4.39
CA GLY A 34 13.14 -9.78 3.54
C GLY A 34 11.76 -10.15 2.96
N PRO A 35 10.70 -10.28 3.79
CA PRO A 35 9.35 -10.59 3.31
C PRO A 35 8.78 -9.54 2.35
N CYS A 36 9.11 -8.26 2.53
CA CYS A 36 8.66 -7.17 1.67
C CYS A 36 9.19 -7.32 0.23
N LYS A 37 10.41 -7.83 0.06
CA LYS A 37 10.99 -8.08 -1.27
C LYS A 37 10.21 -9.11 -2.09
N MET A 38 9.54 -10.05 -1.42
CA MET A 38 8.65 -11.02 -2.09
C MET A 38 7.28 -10.41 -2.41
N LEU A 39 6.77 -9.54 -1.52
CA LEU A 39 5.47 -8.89 -1.71
C LEU A 39 5.50 -7.82 -2.81
N GLY A 40 6.60 -7.09 -2.94
CA GLY A 40 6.79 -6.03 -3.94
C GLY A 40 6.35 -6.39 -5.36
N PRO A 41 6.90 -7.44 -6.01
CA PRO A 41 6.51 -7.84 -7.36
C PRO A 41 5.06 -8.31 -7.44
N ILE A 42 4.54 -8.97 -6.40
CA ILE A 42 3.13 -9.40 -6.34
C ILE A 42 2.20 -8.18 -6.34
N LEU A 43 2.51 -7.18 -5.52
CA LEU A 43 1.75 -5.94 -5.40
C LEU A 43 1.78 -5.15 -6.72
N GLU A 44 2.94 -5.09 -7.38
CA GLU A 44 3.09 -4.45 -8.68
C GLU A 44 2.29 -5.14 -9.78
N ASP A 45 2.23 -6.47 -9.81
CA ASP A 45 1.41 -7.19 -10.78
C ASP A 45 -0.08 -7.02 -10.53
N VAL A 46 -0.53 -7.06 -9.27
CA VAL A 46 -1.93 -6.75 -8.91
C VAL A 46 -2.27 -5.31 -9.28
N ALA A 47 -1.37 -4.35 -9.07
CA ALA A 47 -1.57 -2.96 -9.46
C ALA A 47 -1.70 -2.80 -10.98
N LYS A 48 -0.99 -3.60 -11.78
CA LYS A 48 -1.14 -3.60 -13.24
C LYS A 48 -2.47 -4.21 -13.67
N GLU A 49 -2.87 -5.32 -13.08
CA GLU A 49 -4.15 -5.97 -13.42
C GLU A 49 -5.36 -5.12 -13.03
N MET A 50 -5.27 -4.40 -11.91
CA MET A 50 -6.33 -3.53 -11.41
C MET A 50 -6.15 -2.06 -11.83
N GLN A 51 -5.45 -1.81 -12.94
CA GLN A 51 -5.26 -0.47 -13.48
C GLN A 51 -6.60 0.27 -13.64
N GLY A 52 -6.66 1.50 -13.14
CA GLY A 52 -7.87 2.32 -13.15
C GLY A 52 -8.95 1.91 -12.12
N ARG A 53 -8.77 0.80 -11.40
CA ARG A 53 -9.65 0.36 -10.30
C ARG A 53 -9.00 0.46 -8.93
N LEU A 54 -7.67 0.37 -8.88
CA LEU A 54 -6.88 0.41 -7.65
C LEU A 54 -5.64 1.27 -7.88
N LYS A 55 -5.26 2.06 -6.88
CA LYS A 55 -3.96 2.72 -6.82
C LYS A 55 -3.10 2.05 -5.76
N VAL A 56 -1.83 1.80 -6.06
CA VAL A 56 -0.87 1.29 -5.09
C VAL A 56 0.10 2.39 -4.74
N VAL A 57 0.30 2.57 -3.45
CA VAL A 57 1.21 3.54 -2.86
C VAL A 57 2.21 2.80 -1.99
N LYS A 58 3.51 3.04 -2.19
CA LYS A 58 4.57 2.43 -1.38
C LYS A 58 5.16 3.49 -0.46
N VAL A 59 5.17 3.23 0.83
CA VAL A 59 5.76 4.09 1.85
C VAL A 59 6.96 3.38 2.44
N ASP A 60 8.13 3.99 2.26
CA ASP A 60 9.36 3.53 2.91
C ASP A 60 9.37 4.06 4.34
N ILE A 61 9.30 3.17 5.33
CA ILE A 61 9.25 3.57 6.74
C ILE A 61 10.57 4.21 7.22
N ASP A 62 11.70 3.95 6.54
CA ASP A 62 12.98 4.57 6.88
C ASP A 62 13.02 6.04 6.41
N GLN A 63 12.37 6.34 5.26
CA GLN A 63 12.26 7.70 4.73
C GLN A 63 11.08 8.47 5.31
N SER A 64 10.03 7.78 5.71
CA SER A 64 8.78 8.35 6.23
C SER A 64 8.40 7.83 7.61
N PRO A 65 9.19 8.17 8.64
CA PRO A 65 8.95 7.73 10.01
C PRO A 65 7.71 8.38 10.63
N GLU A 66 7.28 9.55 10.14
CA GLU A 66 6.07 10.21 10.64
C GLU A 66 4.82 9.45 10.20
N LEU A 67 4.74 9.03 8.93
CA LEU A 67 3.68 8.14 8.44
C LEU A 67 3.66 6.80 9.19
N ALA A 68 4.83 6.18 9.37
CA ALA A 68 4.93 4.93 10.13
C ALA A 68 4.38 5.11 11.56
N SER A 69 4.73 6.20 12.23
CA SER A 69 4.24 6.52 13.56
C SER A 69 2.74 6.85 13.58
N ARG A 70 2.26 7.63 12.60
CA ARG A 70 0.85 8.04 12.45
C ARG A 70 -0.08 6.84 12.31
N PHE A 71 0.33 5.82 11.55
CA PHE A 71 -0.45 4.60 11.35
C PHE A 71 -0.07 3.47 12.33
N GLY A 72 0.82 3.74 13.29
CA GLY A 72 1.22 2.76 14.30
C GLY A 72 1.92 1.52 13.73
N ILE A 73 2.68 1.68 12.66
CA ILE A 73 3.40 0.61 11.98
C ILE A 73 4.53 0.11 12.88
N ARG A 74 4.32 -1.05 13.50
CA ARG A 74 5.29 -1.71 14.39
C ARG A 74 5.93 -2.95 13.75
N SER A 75 5.37 -3.43 12.65
CA SER A 75 5.82 -4.58 11.91
C SER A 75 5.65 -4.33 10.42
N ILE A 76 6.62 -4.76 9.63
CA ILE A 76 6.57 -4.69 8.17
C ILE A 76 6.73 -6.08 7.55
N PRO A 77 6.10 -6.34 6.39
CA PRO A 77 5.25 -5.42 5.64
C PRO A 77 3.89 -5.21 6.33
N THR A 78 3.33 -4.00 6.21
CA THR A 78 1.95 -3.70 6.61
C THR A 78 1.25 -3.04 5.43
N LEU A 79 0.06 -3.54 5.10
CA LEU A 79 -0.79 -3.00 4.05
C LEU A 79 -1.98 -2.30 4.68
N ILE A 80 -2.33 -1.10 4.18
CA ILE A 80 -3.55 -0.39 4.58
C ILE A 80 -4.32 -0.02 3.33
N LEU A 81 -5.60 -0.38 3.26
CA LEU A 81 -6.48 0.02 2.19
C LEU A 81 -7.22 1.28 2.60
N PHE A 82 -7.10 2.30 1.76
CA PHE A 82 -7.83 3.54 1.88
C PHE A 82 -8.93 3.61 0.82
N LYS A 83 -10.10 4.10 1.21
CA LYS A 83 -11.22 4.37 0.31
C LYS A 83 -11.78 5.73 0.69
N ASN A 84 -11.87 6.65 -0.28
CA ASN A 84 -12.31 8.03 -0.05
C ASN A 84 -11.51 8.76 1.06
N GLY A 85 -10.20 8.49 1.15
CA GLY A 85 -9.32 9.09 2.16
C GLY A 85 -9.42 8.47 3.56
N GLU A 86 -10.24 7.44 3.77
CA GLU A 86 -10.39 6.73 5.05
C GLU A 86 -9.78 5.33 4.98
N ALA A 87 -9.09 4.91 6.04
CA ALA A 87 -8.56 3.55 6.15
C ALA A 87 -9.72 2.58 6.41
N VAL A 88 -10.04 1.74 5.43
CA VAL A 88 -11.15 0.78 5.51
C VAL A 88 -10.70 -0.62 5.89
N ALA A 89 -9.44 -0.96 5.62
CA ALA A 89 -8.87 -2.25 6.01
C ALA A 89 -7.37 -2.13 6.28
N GLN A 90 -6.87 -2.99 7.15
CA GLN A 90 -5.45 -3.12 7.45
C GLN A 90 -5.07 -4.59 7.50
N GLN A 91 -3.95 -4.92 6.88
CA GLN A 91 -3.29 -6.21 7.03
C GLN A 91 -1.86 -6.01 7.53
N MET A 92 -1.51 -6.72 8.60
CA MET A 92 -0.12 -6.89 9.00
C MET A 92 0.46 -8.18 8.42
N GLY A 93 1.67 -8.11 7.90
CA GLY A 93 2.43 -9.25 7.37
C GLY A 93 2.29 -9.45 5.87
N ALA A 94 3.21 -10.24 5.31
CA ALA A 94 3.19 -10.62 3.91
C ALA A 94 2.08 -11.65 3.66
N MET A 95 1.40 -11.52 2.53
CA MET A 95 0.39 -12.48 2.10
C MET A 95 0.62 -12.88 0.63
N PRO A 96 0.18 -14.09 0.21
CA PRO A 96 0.24 -14.50 -1.18
C PRO A 96 -0.70 -13.68 -2.06
N ARG A 97 -0.42 -13.64 -3.37
CA ARG A 97 -1.19 -12.89 -4.38
C ARG A 97 -2.70 -13.12 -4.31
N SER A 98 -3.12 -14.39 -4.19
CA SER A 98 -4.54 -14.74 -4.12
C SER A 98 -5.23 -14.07 -2.94
N GLN A 99 -4.59 -14.10 -1.77
CA GLN A 99 -5.12 -13.47 -0.56
C GLN A 99 -5.12 -11.94 -0.68
N LEU A 100 -4.11 -11.36 -1.33
CA LEU A 100 -4.05 -9.92 -1.58
C LEU A 100 -5.21 -9.44 -2.45
N VAL A 101 -5.44 -10.11 -3.57
CA VAL A 101 -6.57 -9.79 -4.46
C VAL A 101 -7.89 -9.94 -3.71
N SER A 102 -8.11 -11.07 -3.02
CA SER A 102 -9.34 -11.28 -2.24
C SER A 102 -9.53 -10.23 -1.14
N TRP A 103 -8.46 -9.83 -0.45
CA TRP A 103 -8.53 -8.79 0.58
C TRP A 103 -8.87 -7.42 -0.01
N ILE A 104 -8.31 -7.07 -1.16
CA ILE A 104 -8.66 -5.84 -1.88
C ILE A 104 -10.14 -5.91 -2.28
N GLU A 105 -10.59 -6.96 -2.96
CA GLU A 105 -11.95 -7.06 -3.47
C GLU A 105 -13.02 -7.06 -2.36
N GLN A 106 -12.72 -7.65 -1.19
CA GLN A 106 -13.63 -7.64 -0.04
C GLN A 106 -13.81 -6.25 0.59
N ASN A 107 -12.87 -5.34 0.39
CA ASN A 107 -12.85 -4.03 1.04
C ASN A 107 -12.86 -2.84 0.04
N SER A 108 -12.80 -3.11 -1.26
CA SER A 108 -12.78 -2.12 -2.35
C SER A 108 -14.13 -1.46 -2.64
#